data_AF-A0A0P1LDI1-F1
#
_entry.id   AF-A0A0P1LDI1-F1
#
_cell.length_a   1.000
_cell.length_b   1.000
_cell.length_c   1.000
_cell.angle_alpha   90.00
_cell.angle_beta   90.00
_cell.angle_gamma   90.00
#
_symmetry.space_group_name_H-M   'P 1'
#
loop_
_entity.id
_entity.type
_entity.pdbx_description
1 polymer ?
#
loop_
_entity_poly.entity_id
_entity_poly.type
_entity_poly.pdbx_seq_one_letter_code
_entity_poly.pdbx_strand_id
1 'polypeptide(L)'
;MTNERWKIYPERDEVSDELKNLAKQIEDDGGVVLAIYQEPYGKNWQIFALLPLEKVKPTPFQRDLSTAHVKRLQEVIEELKRFIDPIVAIRYSNGEYWTPNGNHRREALLRLGAKQIPAIVIPDISVAFHILSLNTEKAHNLREKSLEVIRMYKGLLETNGKASEMEYAFQFEEAYFITLGLIYENHPKFSGSAYVPILKKVDNFMDVPLTKALTEREKRAELLKEVDDLVEPIVHSFRERGINHPFLKQAVVSKVNPIKRKRKTTIGYDELFKQMKKALEKLDPSSITMDELIALASEMSEWVD
;
A
#
# COMPACT_ATOMS: atom_id res chain seq x y z
N MET A 1 18.41 34.72 -31.60
CA MET A 1 18.48 33.67 -30.57
C MET A 1 17.27 33.84 -29.70
N THR A 2 16.25 33.00 -29.89
CA THR A 2 15.06 32.99 -29.05
C THR A 2 15.51 32.76 -27.61
N ASN A 3 15.16 33.69 -26.71
CA ASN A 3 15.41 33.55 -25.27
C ASN A 3 14.50 32.43 -24.76
N GLU A 4 14.90 31.18 -24.94
CA GLU A 4 14.20 30.05 -24.34
C GLU A 4 14.40 30.12 -22.83
N ARG A 5 13.31 30.45 -22.13
CA ARG A 5 13.27 30.69 -20.69
C ARG A 5 13.65 29.45 -19.87
N TRP A 6 13.54 28.25 -20.44
CA TRP A 6 13.80 26.97 -19.79
C TRP A 6 14.62 26.05 -20.68
N LYS A 7 15.45 25.19 -20.07
CA LYS A 7 16.13 24.11 -20.79
C LYS A 7 15.13 23.01 -21.14
N ILE A 8 15.06 22.61 -22.40
CA ILE A 8 14.13 21.61 -22.93
C ILE A 8 14.92 20.40 -23.45
N TYR A 9 14.50 19.18 -23.12
CA TYR A 9 15.08 17.95 -23.66
C TYR A 9 14.01 16.92 -24.07
N PRO A 10 14.02 16.40 -25.32
CA PRO A 10 14.95 16.71 -26.40
C PRO A 10 14.75 18.13 -26.97
N GLU A 11 15.84 18.77 -27.44
CA GLU A 11 15.85 20.16 -27.95
C GLU A 11 14.97 20.39 -29.20
N ARG A 12 14.51 19.31 -29.86
CA ARG A 12 13.86 19.37 -31.18
C ARG A 12 12.34 19.33 -31.13
N ASP A 13 11.75 19.08 -29.96
CA ASP A 13 10.31 18.91 -29.84
C ASP A 13 9.66 20.19 -29.31
N GLU A 14 8.57 20.62 -29.95
CA GLU A 14 7.76 21.72 -29.45
C GLU A 14 7.05 21.32 -28.16
N VAL A 15 7.37 22.01 -27.07
CA VAL A 15 6.66 21.88 -25.80
C VAL A 15 5.27 22.50 -25.94
N SER A 16 4.24 21.75 -25.54
CA SER A 16 2.85 22.20 -25.60
C SER A 16 2.62 23.47 -24.77
N ASP A 17 1.62 24.26 -25.15
CA ASP A 17 1.27 25.47 -24.40
C ASP A 17 0.82 25.16 -22.97
N GLU A 18 0.23 23.99 -22.72
CA GLU A 18 -0.11 23.50 -21.39
C GLU A 18 1.12 23.35 -20.50
N LEU A 19 2.20 22.75 -21.01
CA LEU A 19 3.45 22.61 -20.27
C LEU A 19 4.15 23.95 -20.04
N LYS A 20 4.15 24.83 -21.04
CA LYS A 20 4.67 26.21 -20.88
C LYS A 20 3.88 26.97 -19.82
N ASN A 21 2.56 26.82 -19.80
CA ASN A 21 1.69 27.44 -18.80
C ASN A 21 1.97 26.87 -17.40
N LEU A 22 2.16 25.55 -17.26
CA LEU A 22 2.52 24.94 -15.99
C LEU A 22 3.90 25.43 -15.50
N ALA A 23 4.89 25.51 -16.38
CA ALA A 23 6.22 26.04 -16.05
C ALA A 23 6.14 27.49 -15.56
N LYS A 24 5.36 28.33 -16.26
CA LYS A 24 5.10 29.71 -15.83
C LYS A 24 4.39 29.78 -14.47
N GLN A 25 3.38 28.93 -14.26
CA GLN A 25 2.67 28.85 -12.98
C GLN A 25 3.60 28.46 -11.83
N ILE A 26 4.56 27.56 -12.05
CA ILE A 26 5.58 27.22 -11.05
C ILE A 26 6.40 28.44 -10.64
N GLU A 27 6.80 29.26 -11.61
CA GLU A 27 7.58 30.48 -11.34
C GLU A 27 6.71 31.57 -10.69
N ASP A 28 5.48 31.76 -11.14
CA ASP A 28 4.50 32.67 -10.54
C ASP A 28 4.18 32.27 -9.09
N ASP A 29 4.27 30.97 -8.79
CA ASP A 29 4.13 30.45 -7.43
C ASP A 29 5.35 30.69 -6.52
N GLY A 30 6.47 31.19 -7.06
CA GLY A 30 7.73 31.41 -6.35
C GLY A 30 8.74 30.26 -6.49
N GLY A 31 8.47 29.29 -7.37
CA GLY A 31 9.39 28.22 -7.72
C GLY A 31 10.39 28.60 -8.81
N VAL A 32 11.29 27.67 -9.13
CA VAL A 32 12.28 27.82 -10.21
C VAL A 32 12.23 26.57 -11.10
N VAL A 33 11.95 26.74 -12.38
CA VAL A 33 12.00 25.65 -13.35
C VAL A 33 13.45 25.42 -13.78
N LEU A 34 13.98 24.22 -13.53
CA LEU A 34 15.35 23.85 -13.87
C LEU A 34 15.46 23.23 -15.27
N ALA A 35 14.50 22.37 -15.62
CA ALA A 35 14.42 21.74 -16.94
C ALA A 35 13.00 21.23 -17.24
N ILE A 36 12.65 21.17 -18.53
CA ILE A 36 11.48 20.47 -19.05
C ILE A 36 11.99 19.32 -19.89
N TYR A 37 11.59 18.08 -19.60
CA TYR A 37 12.18 16.92 -20.26
C TYR A 37 11.19 15.78 -20.48
N GLN A 38 11.43 14.96 -21.50
CA GLN A 38 10.74 13.69 -21.69
C GLN A 38 11.39 12.58 -20.87
N GLU A 39 10.60 11.82 -20.11
CA GLU A 39 11.09 10.62 -19.44
C GLU A 39 11.47 9.51 -20.47
N PRO A 40 12.46 8.66 -20.16
CA PRO A 40 13.12 7.84 -21.18
C PRO A 40 12.32 6.63 -21.68
N TYR A 41 11.22 6.26 -21.04
CA TYR A 41 10.46 5.06 -21.36
C TYR A 41 9.26 5.36 -22.27
N GLY A 42 8.31 6.16 -21.77
CA GLY A 42 7.08 6.53 -22.48
C GLY A 42 7.16 7.86 -23.23
N LYS A 43 8.28 8.58 -23.10
CA LYS A 43 8.49 9.93 -23.65
C LYS A 43 7.50 10.98 -23.12
N ASN A 44 6.94 10.76 -21.93
CA ASN A 44 6.02 11.71 -21.32
C ASN A 44 6.80 12.93 -20.80
N TRP A 45 6.24 14.12 -21.00
CA TRP A 45 6.85 15.36 -20.55
C TRP A 45 6.72 15.56 -19.03
N GLN A 46 7.79 16.04 -18.42
CA GLN A 46 7.89 16.34 -16.98
C GLN A 46 8.73 17.61 -16.77
N ILE A 47 8.54 18.28 -15.63
CA ILE A 47 9.29 19.49 -15.28
C ILE A 47 10.12 19.21 -14.04
N PHE A 48 11.44 19.36 -14.12
CA PHE A 48 12.29 19.39 -12.94
C PHE A 48 12.37 20.82 -12.39
N ALA A 49 12.00 21.03 -11.12
CA ALA A 49 11.87 22.36 -10.53
C ALA A 49 12.28 22.39 -9.05
N LEU A 50 12.61 23.58 -8.54
CA LEU A 50 12.65 23.89 -7.12
C LEU A 50 11.31 24.50 -6.72
N LEU A 51 10.54 23.83 -5.87
CA LEU A 51 9.23 24.31 -5.42
C LEU A 51 9.34 24.99 -4.05
N PRO A 52 8.54 26.04 -3.77
CA PRO A 52 8.42 26.61 -2.42
C PRO A 52 7.88 25.55 -1.46
N LEU A 53 8.66 25.21 -0.43
CA LEU A 53 8.35 24.07 0.44
C LEU A 53 7.02 24.26 1.18
N GLU A 54 6.64 25.49 1.54
CA GLU A 54 5.36 25.75 2.20
C GLU A 54 4.13 25.42 1.34
N LYS A 55 4.27 25.47 0.00
CA LYS A 55 3.22 25.16 -0.97
C LYS A 55 3.13 23.67 -1.28
N VAL A 56 4.12 22.87 -0.88
CA VAL A 56 4.10 21.41 -1.06
C VAL A 56 3.36 20.75 0.10
N LYS A 57 2.28 20.04 -0.21
CA LYS A 57 1.41 19.32 0.72
C LYS A 57 1.44 17.81 0.45
N PRO A 58 1.23 16.98 1.47
CA PRO A 58 0.96 15.55 1.23
C PRO A 58 -0.30 15.40 0.38
N THR A 59 -0.36 14.36 -0.45
CA THR A 59 -1.64 13.97 -1.07
C THR A 59 -2.63 13.51 -0.01
N PRO A 60 -3.94 13.77 -0.14
CA PRO A 60 -4.95 13.34 0.84
C PRO A 60 -5.00 11.83 1.13
N PHE A 61 -4.54 10.99 0.19
CA PHE A 61 -4.61 9.53 0.26
C PHE A 61 -3.27 8.86 0.62
N GLN A 62 -2.27 9.62 1.03
CA GLN A 62 -0.93 9.09 1.31
C GLN A 62 -0.85 8.30 2.62
N ARG A 63 0.19 7.45 2.70
CA ARG A 63 0.57 6.75 3.93
C ARG A 63 0.84 7.73 5.08
N ASP A 64 0.48 7.31 6.29
CA ASP A 64 0.79 8.04 7.52
C ASP A 64 2.32 8.28 7.65
N LEU A 65 2.68 9.49 8.03
CA LEU A 65 4.08 9.87 8.28
C LEU A 65 4.66 9.02 9.42
N SER A 66 5.80 8.38 9.16
CA SER A 66 6.56 7.70 10.20
C SER A 66 7.54 8.69 10.82
N THR A 67 7.28 9.10 12.06
CA THR A 67 8.13 10.04 12.80
C THR A 67 9.57 9.55 12.93
N ALA A 68 9.77 8.25 13.14
CA ALA A 68 11.09 7.63 13.20
C ALA A 68 11.84 7.71 11.87
N HIS A 69 11.15 7.45 10.74
CA HIS A 69 11.76 7.54 9.42
C HIS A 69 12.14 8.98 9.06
N VAL A 70 11.25 9.94 9.35
CA VAL A 70 11.51 11.37 9.17
C VAL A 70 12.71 11.84 10.00
N LYS A 71 12.83 11.38 11.26
CA LYS A 71 13.99 11.72 12.10
C LYS A 71 15.30 11.21 11.51
N ARG A 72 15.33 9.95 11.08
CA ARG A 72 16.52 9.36 10.45
C ARG A 72 16.91 10.09 9.15
N LEU A 73 15.93 10.48 8.33
CA LEU A 73 16.20 11.27 7.13
C LEU A 73 16.81 12.64 7.46
N GLN A 74 16.32 13.33 8.50
CA GLN A 74 16.91 14.59 8.94
C GLN A 74 18.37 14.42 9.36
N GLU A 75 18.67 13.43 10.20
CA GLU A 75 20.02 13.15 10.68
C GLU A 75 20.99 12.91 9.51
N VAL A 76 20.59 12.07 8.54
CA VAL A 76 21.42 11.78 7.36
C VAL A 76 21.61 13.00 6.45
N ILE A 77 20.56 13.78 6.19
CA ILE A 77 20.66 15.00 5.38
C ILE A 77 21.56 16.03 6.08
N GLU A 78 21.44 16.15 7.39
CA GLU A 78 22.24 17.09 8.20
C GLU A 78 23.71 16.67 8.27
N GLU A 79 24.00 15.38 8.40
CA GLU A 79 25.36 14.83 8.41
C GLU A 79 26.04 14.98 7.04
N LEU A 80 25.36 14.57 5.97
CA LEU A 80 25.89 14.62 4.60
C LEU A 80 25.87 16.04 4.00
N LYS A 81 25.15 16.98 4.63
CA LYS A 81 24.85 18.33 4.11
C LYS A 81 24.35 18.30 2.67
N ARG A 82 23.55 17.27 2.32
CA ARG A 82 23.12 17.02 0.95
C ARG A 82 21.74 16.42 0.90
N PHE A 83 20.91 16.97 0.01
CA PHE A 83 19.64 16.37 -0.40
C PHE A 83 19.80 15.86 -1.83
N ILE A 84 19.59 14.57 -2.05
CA ILE A 84 19.96 13.89 -3.30
C ILE A 84 18.74 13.61 -4.17
N ASP A 85 17.65 13.15 -3.55
CA ASP A 85 16.54 12.53 -4.27
C ASP A 85 15.33 13.48 -4.34
N PRO A 86 15.00 14.05 -5.50
CA PRO A 86 13.86 14.95 -5.66
C PRO A 86 12.53 14.23 -5.43
N ILE A 87 11.55 14.95 -4.88
CA ILE A 87 10.21 14.42 -4.70
C ILE A 87 9.44 14.38 -6.03
N VAL A 88 8.34 13.64 -6.10
CA VAL A 88 7.37 13.79 -7.19
C VAL A 88 6.28 14.74 -6.72
N ALA A 89 5.86 15.66 -7.60
CA ALA A 89 4.84 16.65 -7.29
C ALA A 89 3.86 16.83 -8.45
N ILE A 90 2.64 17.24 -8.13
CA ILE A 90 1.60 17.60 -9.08
C ILE A 90 1.02 18.93 -8.60
N ARG A 91 0.93 19.91 -9.49
CA ARG A 91 0.31 21.19 -9.16
C ARG A 91 -1.20 21.00 -9.06
N TYR A 92 -1.77 21.37 -7.92
CA TYR A 92 -3.20 21.35 -7.66
C TYR A 92 -3.79 22.77 -7.74
N SER A 93 -5.11 22.90 -7.60
CA SER A 93 -5.77 24.21 -7.61
C SER A 93 -5.19 25.14 -6.54
N ASN A 94 -5.27 26.45 -6.78
CA ASN A 94 -4.79 27.52 -5.87
C ASN A 94 -3.26 27.59 -5.66
N GLY A 95 -2.45 26.95 -6.52
CA GLY A 95 -0.99 27.05 -6.46
C GLY A 95 -0.34 26.19 -5.37
N GLU A 96 -1.09 25.22 -4.84
CA GLU A 96 -0.53 24.15 -4.01
C GLU A 96 0.06 23.03 -4.88
N TYR A 97 1.00 22.28 -4.31
CA TYR A 97 1.62 21.13 -4.95
C TYR A 97 1.41 19.91 -4.08
N TRP A 98 0.78 18.88 -4.63
CA TRP A 98 0.64 17.62 -3.94
C TRP A 98 1.81 16.71 -4.26
N THR A 99 2.44 16.15 -3.25
CA THR A 99 3.50 15.16 -3.45
C THR A 99 2.94 13.76 -3.29
N PRO A 100 2.71 12.97 -4.35
CA PRO A 100 2.31 11.56 -4.24
C PRO A 100 3.48 10.65 -3.82
N ASN A 101 4.73 11.06 -4.04
CA ASN A 101 5.92 10.35 -3.58
C ASN A 101 6.95 11.34 -3.02
N GLY A 102 7.38 11.12 -1.78
CA GLY A 102 8.40 11.95 -1.13
C GLY A 102 7.93 12.68 0.12
N ASN A 103 6.77 12.37 0.69
CA ASN A 103 6.26 13.10 1.86
C ASN A 103 7.18 13.04 3.10
N HIS A 104 7.86 11.92 3.38
CA HIS A 104 8.84 11.86 4.47
C HIS A 104 10.06 12.76 4.20
N ARG A 105 10.49 12.87 2.93
CA ARG A 105 11.58 13.76 2.50
C ARG A 105 11.17 15.23 2.60
N ARG A 106 9.94 15.56 2.17
CA ARG A 106 9.31 16.88 2.35
C ARG A 106 9.28 17.28 3.82
N GLU A 107 8.77 16.41 4.68
CA GLU A 107 8.67 16.66 6.12
C GLU A 107 10.06 16.80 6.78
N ALA A 108 11.03 15.98 6.37
CA ALA A 108 12.41 16.10 6.87
C ALA A 108 13.02 17.46 6.52
N LEU A 109 12.92 17.91 5.26
CA LEU A 109 13.40 19.22 4.84
C LEU A 109 12.65 20.38 5.52
N LEU A 110 11.35 20.21 5.77
CA LEU A 110 10.55 21.21 6.48
C LEU A 110 11.08 21.43 7.90
N ARG A 111 11.39 20.34 8.61
CA ARG A 111 11.97 20.40 9.96
C ARG A 111 13.39 20.94 10.00
N LEU A 112 14.16 20.70 8.93
CA LEU A 112 15.49 21.30 8.75
C LEU A 112 15.44 22.79 8.33
N GLY A 113 14.25 23.36 8.15
CA GLY A 113 14.07 24.79 7.84
C GLY A 113 14.36 25.16 6.38
N ALA A 114 14.37 24.19 5.46
CA ALA A 114 14.53 24.46 4.04
C ALA A 114 13.37 25.32 3.49
N LYS A 115 13.68 26.17 2.50
CA LYS A 115 12.68 27.03 1.84
C LYS A 115 12.18 26.46 0.52
N GLN A 116 13.00 25.64 -0.13
CA GLN A 116 12.68 25.02 -1.40
C GLN A 116 12.98 23.53 -1.35
N ILE A 117 12.31 22.77 -2.21
CA ILE A 117 12.53 21.33 -2.39
C ILE A 117 12.61 21.00 -3.88
N PRO A 118 13.63 20.24 -4.33
CA PRO A 118 13.68 19.80 -5.71
C PRO A 118 12.60 18.75 -5.96
N ALA A 119 11.88 18.91 -7.06
CA ALA A 119 10.74 18.09 -7.43
C ALA A 119 10.69 17.83 -8.93
N ILE A 120 10.25 16.62 -9.28
CA ILE A 120 9.78 16.27 -10.62
C ILE A 120 8.28 16.52 -10.63
N VAL A 121 7.86 17.57 -11.35
CA VAL A 121 6.47 17.97 -11.51
C VAL A 121 5.87 17.26 -12.72
N ILE A 122 4.83 16.48 -12.49
CA ILE A 122 4.10 15.74 -13.51
C ILE A 122 2.90 16.60 -13.98
N PRO A 123 2.76 16.88 -15.29
CA PRO A 123 1.64 17.69 -15.80
C PRO A 123 0.28 17.00 -15.66
N ASP A 124 0.25 15.68 -15.78
CA ASP A 124 -0.98 14.89 -15.75
C ASP A 124 -1.39 14.56 -14.30
N ILE A 125 -2.47 15.19 -13.85
CA ILE A 125 -3.05 15.00 -12.51
C ILE A 125 -3.57 13.56 -12.33
N SER A 126 -4.02 12.89 -13.39
CA SER A 126 -4.56 11.53 -13.30
C SER A 126 -3.51 10.49 -12.86
N VAL A 127 -2.23 10.80 -13.10
CA VAL A 127 -1.08 9.95 -12.77
C VAL A 127 -0.76 9.98 -11.27
N ALA A 128 -1.32 10.93 -10.49
CA ALA A 128 -1.16 11.02 -9.04
C ALA A 128 -1.42 9.68 -8.33
N PHE A 129 -2.48 8.98 -8.76
CA PHE A 129 -2.89 7.69 -8.21
C PHE A 129 -1.94 6.55 -8.63
N HIS A 130 -1.43 6.59 -9.86
CA HIS A 130 -0.49 5.59 -10.37
C HIS A 130 0.91 5.72 -9.75
N ILE A 131 1.32 6.93 -9.36
CA ILE A 131 2.64 7.16 -8.73
C ILE A 131 2.77 6.51 -7.36
N LEU A 132 1.66 6.34 -6.62
CA LEU A 132 1.66 5.59 -5.37
C LEU A 132 2.03 4.12 -5.62
N SER A 133 1.48 3.52 -6.67
CA SER A 133 1.79 2.16 -7.12
C SER A 133 3.23 1.98 -7.61
N LEU A 134 3.94 3.06 -7.96
CA LEU A 134 5.35 3.03 -8.39
C LEU A 134 6.35 2.95 -7.22
N ASN A 135 5.91 3.03 -5.95
CA ASN A 135 6.77 2.81 -4.78
C ASN A 135 7.04 1.31 -4.55
N THR A 136 7.65 0.63 -5.54
CA THR A 136 7.93 -0.81 -5.49
C THR A 136 9.16 -1.17 -4.65
N GLU A 137 9.94 -0.19 -4.14
CA GLU A 137 11.19 -0.44 -3.40
C GLU A 137 11.01 -0.95 -1.97
N LYS A 138 9.82 -0.79 -1.39
CA LYS A 138 9.52 -1.38 -0.08
C LYS A 138 8.19 -2.08 -0.21
N ALA A 139 8.24 -3.40 -0.43
CA ALA A 139 7.05 -4.25 -0.33
C ALA A 139 6.24 -3.80 0.90
N HIS A 140 5.05 -3.25 0.65
CA HIS A 140 4.25 -2.73 1.73
C HIS A 140 4.03 -3.85 2.74
N ASN A 141 4.19 -3.53 4.03
CA ASN A 141 3.71 -4.41 5.08
C ASN A 141 2.23 -4.72 4.77
N LEU A 142 1.85 -6.00 4.76
CA LEU A 142 0.50 -6.50 4.49
C LEU A 142 -0.60 -5.59 5.06
N ARG A 143 -0.43 -5.12 6.31
CA ARG A 143 -1.37 -4.22 6.97
C ARG A 143 -1.53 -2.89 6.24
N GLU A 144 -0.42 -2.25 5.88
CA GLU A 144 -0.43 -0.94 5.22
C GLU A 144 -1.08 -1.05 3.86
N LYS A 145 -0.75 -2.11 3.10
CA LYS A 145 -1.36 -2.34 1.80
C LYS A 145 -2.86 -2.59 1.90
N SER A 146 -3.28 -3.41 2.85
CA SER A 146 -4.70 -3.70 3.10
C SER A 146 -5.47 -2.44 3.50
N LEU A 147 -4.88 -1.57 4.34
CA LEU A 147 -5.49 -0.30 4.75
C LEU A 147 -5.59 0.70 3.59
N GLU A 148 -4.60 0.75 2.70
CA GLU A 148 -4.66 1.56 1.49
C GLU A 148 -5.78 1.10 0.56
N VAL A 149 -5.85 -0.20 0.28
CA VAL A 149 -6.85 -0.81 -0.59
C VAL A 149 -8.28 -0.58 -0.07
N ILE A 150 -8.54 -0.76 1.23
CA ILE A 150 -9.89 -0.53 1.77
C ILE A 150 -10.29 0.95 1.78
N ARG A 151 -9.33 1.87 1.98
CA ARG A 151 -9.59 3.32 1.85
C ARG A 151 -9.96 3.68 0.42
N MET A 152 -9.25 3.14 -0.56
CA MET A 152 -9.59 3.32 -1.98
C MET A 152 -10.97 2.73 -2.30
N TYR A 153 -11.26 1.52 -1.83
CA TYR A 153 -12.56 0.88 -1.99
C TYR A 153 -13.70 1.77 -1.46
N LYS A 154 -13.55 2.34 -0.26
CA LYS A 154 -14.54 3.23 0.33
C LYS A 154 -14.71 4.54 -0.44
N GLY A 155 -13.63 5.11 -0.98
CA GLY A 155 -13.72 6.28 -1.87
C GLY A 155 -14.46 5.98 -3.19
N LEU A 156 -14.32 4.76 -3.71
CA LEU A 156 -15.06 4.31 -4.90
C LEU A 156 -16.55 4.12 -4.62
N LEU A 157 -16.96 3.83 -3.39
CA LEU A 157 -18.38 3.75 -3.04
C LEU A 157 -19.09 5.10 -3.20
N GLU A 158 -18.41 6.19 -2.86
CA GLU A 158 -18.96 7.56 -2.95
C GLU A 158 -19.09 8.03 -4.40
N THR A 159 -18.17 7.62 -5.27
CA THR A 159 -18.05 8.13 -6.65
C THR A 159 -18.61 7.19 -7.70
N ASN A 160 -18.48 5.87 -7.52
CA ASN A 160 -18.89 4.85 -8.48
C ASN A 160 -19.34 3.53 -7.81
N GLY A 161 -20.20 3.60 -6.79
CA GLY A 161 -20.65 2.43 -6.02
C GLY A 161 -21.46 1.36 -6.79
N LYS A 162 -21.76 1.59 -8.07
CA LYS A 162 -22.43 0.64 -8.98
C LYS A 162 -21.46 -0.30 -9.70
N ALA A 163 -20.19 0.08 -9.79
CA ALA A 163 -19.15 -0.76 -10.40
C ALA A 163 -18.95 -2.05 -9.60
N SER A 164 -18.30 -3.04 -10.21
CA SER A 164 -17.85 -4.27 -9.57
C SER A 164 -16.43 -4.16 -9.03
N GLU A 165 -16.01 -5.11 -8.20
CA GLU A 165 -14.61 -5.18 -7.78
C GLU A 165 -13.69 -5.57 -8.95
N MET A 166 -14.19 -6.34 -9.92
CA MET A 166 -13.43 -6.80 -11.08
C MET A 166 -12.97 -5.65 -11.98
N GLU A 167 -13.79 -4.60 -12.11
CA GLU A 167 -13.44 -3.39 -12.84
C GLU A 167 -12.24 -2.64 -12.23
N TYR A 168 -11.98 -2.85 -10.93
CA TYR A 168 -10.89 -2.24 -10.19
C TYR A 168 -9.84 -3.26 -9.72
N ALA A 169 -9.84 -4.48 -10.29
CA ALA A 169 -8.97 -5.58 -9.87
C ALA A 169 -7.48 -5.21 -9.95
N PHE A 170 -7.08 -4.47 -10.99
CA PHE A 170 -5.70 -4.01 -11.14
C PHE A 170 -5.28 -3.07 -10.00
N GLN A 171 -6.15 -2.15 -9.61
CA GLN A 171 -5.90 -1.16 -8.57
C GLN A 171 -5.92 -1.83 -7.18
N PHE A 172 -6.86 -2.75 -6.95
CA PHE A 172 -6.94 -3.49 -5.69
C PHE A 172 -5.81 -4.51 -5.53
N GLU A 173 -5.15 -4.90 -6.62
CA GLU A 173 -4.11 -5.93 -6.74
C GLU A 173 -4.62 -7.32 -6.36
N GLU A 174 -4.99 -7.52 -5.11
CA GLU A 174 -5.48 -8.79 -4.57
C GLU A 174 -6.75 -8.56 -3.75
N ALA A 175 -7.77 -9.38 -4.00
CA ALA A 175 -9.07 -9.27 -3.34
C ALA A 175 -8.98 -9.36 -1.81
N TYR A 176 -8.06 -10.17 -1.27
CA TYR A 176 -7.90 -10.33 0.17
C TYR A 176 -7.41 -9.07 0.88
N PHE A 177 -6.80 -8.10 0.18
CA PHE A 177 -6.43 -6.82 0.78
C PHE A 177 -7.67 -6.03 1.23
N ILE A 178 -8.81 -6.19 0.53
CA ILE A 178 -10.08 -5.54 0.88
C ILE A 178 -10.58 -6.11 2.22
N THR A 179 -10.66 -7.45 2.32
CA THR A 179 -11.12 -8.15 3.53
C THR A 179 -10.20 -7.87 4.73
N LEU A 180 -8.89 -7.98 4.54
CA LEU A 180 -7.93 -7.68 5.60
C LEU A 180 -7.96 -6.21 6.01
N GLY A 181 -8.20 -5.30 5.07
CA GLY A 181 -8.30 -3.87 5.34
C GLY A 181 -9.40 -3.56 6.35
N LEU A 182 -10.58 -4.16 6.16
CA LEU A 182 -11.71 -4.06 7.10
C LEU A 182 -11.35 -4.57 8.50
N ILE A 183 -10.60 -5.67 8.59
CA ILE A 183 -10.14 -6.18 9.89
C ILE A 183 -9.15 -5.18 10.52
N TYR A 184 -8.19 -4.66 9.75
CA TYR A 184 -7.15 -3.79 10.27
C TYR A 184 -7.63 -2.41 10.74
N GLU A 185 -8.74 -1.92 10.19
CA GLU A 185 -9.39 -0.68 10.68
C GLU A 185 -9.81 -0.82 12.14
N ASN A 186 -10.36 -1.98 12.53
CA ASN A 186 -10.86 -2.23 13.89
C ASN A 186 -9.83 -2.95 14.78
N HIS A 187 -8.93 -3.73 14.19
CA HIS A 187 -7.95 -4.57 14.87
C HIS A 187 -6.52 -4.37 14.32
N PRO A 188 -5.85 -3.26 14.67
CA PRO A 188 -4.50 -2.91 14.18
C PRO A 188 -3.40 -3.96 14.37
N LYS A 189 -3.56 -4.87 15.35
CA LYS A 189 -2.59 -5.91 15.71
C LYS A 189 -2.91 -7.29 15.11
N PHE A 190 -3.92 -7.37 14.23
CA PHE A 190 -4.32 -8.62 13.59
C PHE A 190 -3.15 -9.26 12.81
N SER A 191 -2.92 -10.56 13.01
CA SER A 191 -1.80 -11.28 12.41
C SER A 191 -2.19 -11.90 11.06
N GLY A 192 -2.57 -11.04 10.10
CA GLY A 192 -3.14 -11.45 8.81
C GLY A 192 -2.23 -12.30 7.92
N SER A 193 -0.90 -12.21 8.09
CA SER A 193 0.07 -12.96 7.28
C SER A 193 -0.10 -14.48 7.41
N ALA A 194 -0.63 -14.97 8.53
CA ALA A 194 -0.91 -16.39 8.72
C ALA A 194 -2.02 -16.93 7.81
N TYR A 195 -2.89 -16.06 7.27
CA TYR A 195 -4.04 -16.48 6.46
C TYR A 195 -3.84 -16.24 4.97
N VAL A 196 -2.85 -15.44 4.57
CA VAL A 196 -2.62 -15.05 3.15
C VAL A 196 -2.56 -16.26 2.20
N PRO A 197 -1.87 -17.38 2.50
CA PRO A 197 -1.84 -18.54 1.60
C PRO A 197 -3.20 -19.21 1.37
N ILE A 198 -4.12 -19.07 2.33
CA ILE A 198 -5.50 -19.53 2.20
C ILE A 198 -6.32 -18.50 1.44
N LEU A 199 -6.23 -17.23 1.84
CA LEU A 199 -6.99 -16.13 1.26
C LEU A 199 -6.74 -15.97 -0.24
N LYS A 200 -5.48 -16.10 -0.70
CA LYS A 200 -5.12 -16.14 -2.13
C LYS A 200 -5.92 -17.15 -2.96
N LYS A 201 -6.42 -18.22 -2.34
CA LYS A 201 -7.12 -19.31 -3.03
C LYS A 201 -8.64 -19.17 -2.99
N VAL A 202 -9.20 -18.52 -1.96
CA VAL A 202 -10.65 -18.50 -1.72
C VAL A 202 -11.27 -17.12 -1.69
N ASP A 203 -10.48 -16.08 -1.47
CA ASP A 203 -10.98 -14.71 -1.37
C ASP A 203 -10.79 -13.97 -2.68
N ASN A 204 -11.73 -14.17 -3.62
CA ASN A 204 -11.68 -13.64 -4.97
C ASN A 204 -12.50 -12.33 -5.12
N PHE A 205 -12.24 -11.57 -6.19
CA PHE A 205 -13.05 -10.41 -6.57
C PHE A 205 -14.48 -10.81 -6.92
N MET A 206 -15.44 -9.94 -6.59
CA MET A 206 -16.86 -10.17 -6.81
C MET A 206 -17.38 -9.32 -7.98
N ASP A 207 -18.14 -9.96 -8.86
CA ASP A 207 -18.84 -9.31 -9.98
C ASP A 207 -20.24 -8.85 -9.55
N VAL A 208 -20.29 -8.01 -8.53
CA VAL A 208 -21.51 -7.37 -8.02
C VAL A 208 -21.20 -5.92 -7.64
N PRO A 209 -22.20 -5.02 -7.58
CA PRO A 209 -21.98 -3.63 -7.18
C PRO A 209 -21.18 -3.50 -5.88
N LEU A 210 -20.22 -2.58 -5.82
CA LEU A 210 -19.32 -2.35 -4.67
C LEU A 210 -20.08 -2.24 -3.34
N THR A 211 -21.28 -1.64 -3.35
CA THR A 211 -22.16 -1.57 -2.18
C THR A 211 -22.58 -2.93 -1.64
N LYS A 212 -22.92 -3.89 -2.52
CA LYS A 212 -23.26 -5.26 -2.15
C LYS A 212 -22.02 -6.07 -1.80
N ALA A 213 -20.94 -5.90 -2.57
CA ALA A 213 -19.67 -6.55 -2.29
C ALA A 213 -19.11 -6.15 -0.92
N LEU A 214 -19.28 -4.88 -0.50
CA LEU A 214 -18.85 -4.43 0.83
C LEU A 214 -19.52 -5.22 1.95
N THR A 215 -20.85 -5.41 1.89
CA THR A 215 -21.57 -6.19 2.90
C THR A 215 -21.07 -7.64 2.99
N GLU A 216 -20.69 -8.23 1.86
CA GLU A 216 -20.08 -9.55 1.83
C GLU A 216 -18.65 -9.52 2.39
N ARG A 217 -17.85 -8.51 2.06
CA ARG A 217 -16.50 -8.30 2.61
C ARG A 217 -16.51 -8.13 4.13
N GLU A 218 -17.49 -7.42 4.68
CA GLU A 218 -17.69 -7.25 6.13
C GLU A 218 -17.97 -8.60 6.81
N LYS A 219 -18.86 -9.43 6.25
CA LYS A 219 -19.12 -10.78 6.76
C LYS A 219 -17.88 -11.67 6.70
N ARG A 220 -17.13 -11.60 5.60
CA ARG A 220 -15.86 -12.34 5.45
C ARG A 220 -14.84 -11.91 6.49
N ALA A 221 -14.69 -10.60 6.70
CA ALA A 221 -13.80 -10.04 7.71
C ALA A 221 -14.16 -10.50 9.12
N GLU A 222 -15.46 -10.48 9.46
CA GLU A 222 -15.97 -10.97 10.75
C GLU A 222 -15.68 -12.47 10.93
N LEU A 223 -16.02 -13.31 9.95
CA LEU A 223 -15.78 -14.75 10.03
C LEU A 223 -14.29 -15.09 10.18
N LEU A 224 -13.41 -14.43 9.42
CA LEU A 224 -11.97 -14.61 9.56
C LEU A 224 -11.47 -14.16 10.95
N LYS A 225 -12.03 -13.07 11.48
CA LYS A 225 -11.69 -12.59 12.82
C LYS A 225 -12.14 -13.56 13.91
N GLU A 226 -13.32 -14.16 13.80
CA GLU A 226 -13.79 -15.20 14.72
C GLU A 226 -12.89 -16.43 14.72
N VAL A 227 -12.40 -16.84 13.54
CA VAL A 227 -11.42 -17.94 13.42
C VAL A 227 -10.14 -17.56 14.14
N ASP A 228 -9.67 -16.32 14.00
CA ASP A 228 -8.47 -15.83 14.66
C ASP A 228 -8.58 -15.78 16.19
N ASP A 229 -9.77 -15.43 16.70
CA ASP A 229 -10.05 -15.42 18.14
C ASP A 229 -9.98 -16.81 18.77
N LEU A 230 -10.20 -17.88 18.00
CA LEU A 230 -9.98 -19.26 18.46
C LEU A 230 -8.53 -19.69 18.36
N VAL A 231 -7.76 -19.14 17.41
CA VAL A 231 -6.34 -19.45 17.24
C VAL A 231 -5.48 -18.84 18.35
N GLU A 232 -5.78 -17.61 18.78
CA GLU A 232 -4.93 -16.87 19.72
C GLU A 232 -4.75 -17.59 21.08
N PRO A 233 -5.80 -18.13 21.74
CA PRO A 233 -5.66 -18.90 22.98
C PRO A 233 -4.83 -20.19 22.80
N ILE A 234 -4.98 -20.86 21.65
CA ILE A 234 -4.20 -22.07 21.32
C ILE A 234 -2.72 -21.72 21.24
N VAL A 235 -2.38 -20.63 20.52
CA VAL A 235 -1.00 -20.14 20.43
C VAL A 235 -0.45 -19.74 21.80
N HIS A 236 -1.29 -19.12 22.65
CA HIS A 236 -0.90 -18.76 24.02
C HIS A 236 -0.55 -20.00 24.85
N SER A 237 -1.37 -21.05 24.78
CA SER A 237 -1.12 -22.31 25.51
C SER A 237 0.21 -22.98 25.14
N PHE A 238 0.67 -22.84 23.89
CA PHE A 238 2.00 -23.33 23.49
C PHE A 238 3.11 -22.51 24.14
N ARG A 239 2.98 -21.18 24.18
CA ARG A 239 3.96 -20.31 24.82
C ARG A 239 4.09 -20.60 26.31
N GLU A 240 2.98 -20.87 27.00
CA GLU A 240 2.97 -21.27 28.42
C GLU A 240 3.68 -22.61 28.65
N ARG A 241 3.63 -23.53 27.68
CA ARG A 241 4.39 -24.79 27.69
C ARG A 241 5.88 -24.63 27.35
N GLY A 242 6.37 -23.39 27.20
CA GLY A 242 7.76 -23.09 26.83
C GLY A 242 8.06 -23.19 25.34
N ILE A 243 7.03 -23.42 24.50
CA ILE A 243 7.18 -23.46 23.05
C ILE A 243 7.08 -22.03 22.52
N ASN A 244 8.23 -21.40 22.28
CA ASN A 244 8.33 -20.05 21.73
C ASN A 244 8.94 -20.09 20.33
N HIS A 245 8.09 -20.00 19.30
CA HIS A 245 8.52 -19.95 17.91
C HIS A 245 7.80 -18.80 17.16
N PRO A 246 8.49 -18.07 16.25
CA PRO A 246 7.89 -16.95 15.51
C PRO A 246 6.67 -17.35 14.66
N PHE A 247 6.60 -18.62 14.23
CA PHE A 247 5.60 -19.11 13.28
C PHE A 247 4.49 -19.99 13.89
N LEU A 248 4.26 -19.91 15.20
CA LEU A 248 3.26 -20.77 15.87
C LEU A 248 1.85 -20.59 15.32
N LYS A 249 1.48 -19.34 15.01
CA LYS A 249 0.16 -19.03 14.47
C LYS A 249 -0.05 -19.64 13.09
N GLN A 250 0.98 -19.55 12.24
CA GLN A 250 1.01 -20.20 10.93
C GLN A 250 0.87 -21.71 11.08
N ALA A 251 1.60 -22.34 12.00
CA ALA A 251 1.49 -23.78 12.24
C ALA A 251 0.07 -24.21 12.63
N VAL A 252 -0.59 -23.48 13.54
CA VAL A 252 -1.99 -23.76 13.93
C VAL A 252 -2.94 -23.61 12.75
N VAL A 253 -2.83 -22.50 12.02
CA VAL A 253 -3.65 -22.25 10.82
C VAL A 253 -3.44 -23.36 9.78
N SER A 254 -2.20 -23.79 9.56
CA SER A 254 -1.85 -24.91 8.68
C SER A 254 -2.51 -26.22 9.10
N LYS A 255 -2.48 -26.55 10.41
CA LYS A 255 -3.06 -27.78 10.96
C LYS A 255 -4.55 -27.91 10.67
N VAL A 256 -5.29 -26.82 10.79
CA VAL A 256 -6.75 -26.80 10.62
C VAL A 256 -7.19 -26.48 9.20
N ASN A 257 -6.25 -26.23 8.28
CA ASN A 257 -6.53 -25.87 6.91
C ASN A 257 -7.11 -27.06 6.10
N PRO A 258 -8.38 -26.99 5.65
CA PRO A 258 -9.03 -28.11 4.96
C PRO A 258 -8.54 -28.31 3.52
N ILE A 259 -7.99 -27.27 2.88
CA ILE A 259 -7.57 -27.35 1.48
C ILE A 259 -6.14 -27.85 1.29
N LYS A 260 -5.30 -27.80 2.35
CA LYS A 260 -3.90 -28.25 2.32
C LYS A 260 -3.20 -27.83 1.00
N ARG A 261 -2.29 -28.66 0.48
CA ARG A 261 -1.52 -28.40 -0.75
C ARG A 261 -2.34 -28.45 -2.05
N LYS A 262 -3.68 -28.53 -2.01
CA LYS A 262 -4.48 -28.57 -3.24
C LYS A 262 -4.34 -27.25 -4.00
N ARG A 263 -4.01 -27.35 -5.30
CA ARG A 263 -3.88 -26.20 -6.23
C ARG A 263 -5.23 -25.63 -6.64
N LYS A 264 -6.25 -26.48 -6.78
CA LYS A 264 -7.64 -26.07 -7.04
C LYS A 264 -8.49 -26.42 -5.82
N THR A 265 -9.19 -25.43 -5.28
CA THR A 265 -10.18 -25.61 -4.22
C THR A 265 -11.58 -25.55 -4.82
N THR A 266 -12.43 -26.50 -4.45
CA THR A 266 -13.87 -26.47 -4.74
C THR A 266 -14.67 -25.87 -3.58
N ILE A 267 -14.01 -25.63 -2.45
CA ILE A 267 -14.61 -25.09 -1.22
C ILE A 267 -14.56 -23.56 -1.31
N GLY A 268 -15.70 -22.90 -1.12
CA GLY A 268 -15.80 -21.44 -1.06
C GLY A 268 -15.32 -20.86 0.28
N TYR A 269 -15.15 -19.54 0.33
CA TYR A 269 -14.64 -18.80 1.50
C TYR A 269 -15.37 -19.19 2.81
N ASP A 270 -16.69 -19.04 2.83
CA ASP A 270 -17.51 -19.26 4.02
C ASP A 270 -17.42 -20.69 4.55
N GLU A 271 -17.53 -21.66 3.64
CA GLU A 271 -17.47 -23.07 3.99
C GLU A 271 -16.08 -23.42 4.55
N LEU A 272 -15.02 -22.90 3.93
CA LEU A 272 -13.65 -23.13 4.36
C LEU A 272 -13.42 -22.63 5.78
N PHE A 273 -13.76 -21.37 6.07
CA PHE A 273 -13.52 -20.80 7.39
C PHE A 273 -14.47 -21.38 8.45
N LYS A 274 -15.69 -21.80 8.10
CA LYS A 274 -16.57 -22.58 9.01
C LYS A 274 -15.98 -23.95 9.35
N GLN A 275 -15.34 -24.64 8.39
CA GLN A 275 -14.65 -25.90 8.66
C GLN A 275 -13.43 -25.68 9.55
N MET A 276 -12.63 -24.63 9.30
CA MET A 276 -11.50 -24.26 10.16
C MET A 276 -11.96 -23.94 11.59
N LYS A 277 -13.04 -23.16 11.75
CA LYS A 277 -13.64 -22.84 13.05
C LYS A 277 -13.98 -24.10 13.84
N LYS A 278 -14.71 -25.04 13.22
CA LYS A 278 -15.05 -26.34 13.84
C LYS A 278 -13.84 -27.20 14.16
N ALA A 279 -12.78 -27.13 13.34
CA ALA A 279 -11.54 -27.86 13.59
C ALA A 279 -10.77 -27.27 14.77
N LEU A 280 -10.76 -25.94 14.92
CA LEU A 280 -10.15 -25.24 16.05
C LEU A 280 -10.88 -25.54 17.37
N GLU A 281 -12.22 -25.53 17.36
CA GLU A 281 -13.03 -25.88 18.54
C GLU A 281 -12.77 -27.30 19.06
N LYS A 282 -12.35 -28.22 18.18
CA LYS A 282 -12.02 -29.61 18.51
C LYS A 282 -10.53 -29.85 18.74
N LEU A 283 -9.69 -28.85 18.52
CA LEU A 283 -8.24 -29.02 18.59
C LEU A 283 -7.83 -29.07 20.07
N ASP A 284 -7.21 -30.18 20.47
CA ASP A 284 -6.56 -30.28 21.78
C ASP A 284 -5.09 -29.83 21.64
N PRO A 285 -4.71 -28.66 22.19
CA PRO A 285 -3.34 -28.17 22.08
C PRO A 285 -2.33 -29.08 22.78
N SER A 286 -2.73 -29.80 23.83
CA SER A 286 -1.83 -30.64 24.63
C SER A 286 -1.24 -31.81 23.83
N SER A 287 -2.00 -32.28 22.84
CA SER A 287 -1.63 -33.39 21.95
C SER A 287 -0.57 -33.03 20.91
N ILE A 288 -0.30 -31.73 20.69
CA ILE A 288 0.61 -31.26 19.64
C ILE A 288 2.02 -31.08 20.19
N THR A 289 2.99 -31.61 19.46
CA THR A 289 4.43 -31.53 19.78
C THR A 289 5.12 -30.36 19.07
N MET A 290 6.30 -29.96 19.58
CA MET A 290 7.10 -28.89 18.98
C MET A 290 7.57 -29.24 17.56
N ASP A 291 8.02 -30.48 17.33
CA ASP A 291 8.50 -30.93 16.02
C ASP A 291 7.39 -30.90 14.96
N GLU A 292 6.16 -31.26 15.35
CA GLU A 292 4.99 -31.13 14.47
C GLU A 292 4.68 -29.67 14.12
N LEU A 293 4.80 -28.75 15.07
CA LEU A 293 4.57 -27.32 14.80
C LEU A 293 5.61 -26.73 13.84
N ILE A 294 6.88 -27.13 13.97
CA ILE A 294 7.95 -26.70 13.06
C ILE A 294 7.71 -27.25 11.65
N ALA A 295 7.34 -28.52 11.53
CA ALA A 295 7.01 -29.14 10.24
C ALA A 295 5.84 -28.40 9.56
N LEU A 296 4.76 -28.12 10.29
CA LEU A 296 3.57 -27.42 9.77
C LEU A 296 3.84 -25.97 9.37
N ALA A 297 4.70 -25.26 10.10
CA ALA A 297 5.13 -23.91 9.74
C ALA A 297 5.95 -23.90 8.44
N SER A 298 6.85 -24.89 8.28
CA SER A 298 7.68 -25.05 7.09
C SER A 298 6.85 -25.42 5.85
N GLU A 299 5.78 -26.23 6.05
CA GLU A 299 4.84 -26.50 4.97
C GLU A 299 4.22 -25.22 4.43
N MET A 300 3.87 -24.22 5.26
CA MET A 300 3.22 -23.00 4.78
C MET A 300 4.13 -22.05 4.01
N SER A 301 5.44 -22.05 4.28
CA SER A 301 6.41 -21.24 3.51
C SER A 301 6.53 -21.72 2.05
N GLU A 302 6.38 -23.03 1.79
CA GLU A 302 6.44 -23.61 0.43
C GLU A 302 5.20 -23.31 -0.44
N TRP A 303 4.20 -22.59 0.10
CA TRP A 303 2.95 -22.29 -0.63
C TRP A 303 2.93 -20.87 -1.20
N VAL A 304 3.99 -20.11 -0.91
CA VAL A 304 4.18 -18.73 -1.34
C VAL A 304 4.95 -18.67 -2.67
N ASP A 305 5.57 -19.78 -3.10
CA ASP A 305 6.20 -19.98 -4.40
C ASP A 305 5.22 -20.46 -5.49
#